data_AF-A0A4P8GQV2-F1
#
_entry.id   AF-A0A4P8GQV2-F1
#
_cell.length_a   1.000
_cell.length_b   1.000
_cell.length_c   1.000
_cell.angle_alpha   90.00
_cell.angle_beta   90.00
_cell.angle_gamma   90.00
#
_symmetry.space_group_name_H-M   'P 1'
#
loop_
_entity.id
_entity.type
_entity.pdbx_description
1 polymer ?
#
loop_
_entity_poly.entity_id
_entity_poly.type
_entity_poly.pdbx_seq_one_letter_code
_entity_poly.pdbx_strand_id
1 'polypeptide(L)'
;MFSPDVPTRGPARSGPYVIAGILLALAIVVPLFVPAYSVDEPRLAGMPFFYWYQMAWIPVTAGLVGISYWLVTKEDRRRREAVRGMAGAKEEQ
;
A
#
# COMPACT_ATOMS: atom_id res chain seq x y z
N MET A 1 15.55 -16.88 34.58
CA MET A 1 16.05 -17.30 33.25
C MET A 1 15.27 -16.51 32.21
N PHE A 2 15.92 -15.56 31.54
CA PHE A 2 15.34 -14.84 30.41
C PHE A 2 15.46 -15.76 29.21
N SER A 3 14.36 -16.34 28.73
CA SER A 3 14.38 -17.09 27.48
C SER A 3 14.70 -16.09 26.36
N PRO A 4 15.71 -16.33 25.50
CA PRO A 4 15.90 -15.49 24.33
C PRO A 4 14.61 -15.53 23.50
N ASP A 5 13.98 -14.37 23.33
CA ASP A 5 12.80 -14.19 22.48
C ASP A 5 13.08 -14.81 21.12
N VAL A 6 12.45 -15.95 20.84
CA VAL A 6 12.56 -16.61 19.54
C VAL A 6 11.91 -15.67 18.55
N PRO A 7 12.64 -15.11 17.57
CA PRO A 7 12.07 -14.12 16.65
C PRO A 7 10.92 -14.77 15.87
N THR A 8 9.67 -14.52 16.27
CA THR A 8 8.48 -15.15 15.67
C THR A 8 8.14 -14.52 14.31
N ARG A 9 8.86 -13.47 13.91
CA ARG A 9 8.72 -12.78 12.62
C ARG A 9 10.10 -12.57 12.00
N GLY A 10 10.29 -13.08 10.77
CA GLY A 10 11.50 -12.83 9.99
C GLY A 10 11.74 -11.34 9.72
N PRO A 11 13.00 -10.94 9.40
CA PRO A 11 13.43 -9.54 9.34
C PRO A 11 12.54 -8.74 8.39
N ALA A 12 12.03 -7.62 8.91
CA ALA A 12 11.19 -6.71 8.14
C ALA A 12 12.00 -5.97 7.09
N ARG A 13 11.75 -6.22 5.80
CA ARG A 13 12.21 -5.28 4.77
C ARG A 13 11.31 -4.05 4.81
N SER A 14 11.91 -2.89 4.98
CA SER A 14 11.21 -1.59 5.07
C SER A 14 10.66 -1.11 3.72
N GLY A 15 11.24 -1.54 2.60
CA GLY A 15 10.89 -1.06 1.24
C GLY A 15 9.39 -1.17 0.88
N PRO A 16 8.74 -2.34 1.02
CA PRO A 16 7.32 -2.51 0.70
C PRO A 16 6.40 -1.59 1.51
N TYR A 17 6.71 -1.35 2.78
CA TYR A 17 5.92 -0.48 3.66
C TYR A 17 6.10 1.00 3.33
N VAL A 18 7.31 1.40 2.91
CA VAL A 18 7.56 2.78 2.42
C VAL A 18 6.76 3.05 1.15
N ILE A 19 6.74 2.10 0.20
CA ILE A 19 5.96 2.23 -1.05
C ILE A 19 4.46 2.27 -0.73
N ALA A 20 3.97 1.41 0.15
CA ALA A 20 2.58 1.42 0.62
C ALA A 20 2.21 2.77 1.28
N GLY A 21 3.11 3.31 2.11
CA GLY A 21 2.95 4.61 2.75
C GLY A 21 2.90 5.76 1.74
N ILE A 22 3.76 5.74 0.71
CA ILE A 22 3.75 6.75 -0.37
C ILE A 22 2.46 6.66 -1.19
N LEU A 23 1.98 5.47 -1.53
CA LEU A 23 0.72 5.25 -2.24
C LEU A 23 -0.48 5.80 -1.45
N LEU A 24 -0.52 5.54 -0.14
CA LEU A 24 -1.56 6.05 0.75
C LEU A 24 -1.47 7.57 0.92
N ALA A 25 -0.26 8.12 1.07
CA ALA A 25 -0.06 9.57 1.15
C ALA A 25 -0.53 10.25 -0.14
N LEU A 26 -0.21 9.71 -1.31
CA LEU A 26 -0.73 10.18 -2.60
C LEU A 26 -2.26 10.10 -2.66
N ALA A 27 -2.86 8.99 -2.20
CA ALA A 27 -4.32 8.83 -2.17
C ALA A 27 -5.03 9.92 -1.34
N ILE A 28 -4.35 10.51 -0.36
CA ILE A 28 -4.87 11.56 0.52
C ILE A 28 -4.53 12.96 -0.02
N VAL A 29 -3.28 13.19 -0.41
CA VAL A 29 -2.77 14.52 -0.80
C VAL A 29 -3.34 14.97 -2.14
N VAL A 30 -3.51 14.03 -3.10
CA VAL A 30 -4.02 14.35 -4.44
C VAL A 30 -5.45 14.92 -4.42
N PRO A 31 -6.44 14.34 -3.71
CA PRO A 31 -7.77 14.93 -3.63
C PRO A 31 -7.82 16.16 -2.71
N LEU A 32 -6.89 16.29 -1.76
CA LEU A 32 -6.75 17.49 -0.92
C LEU A 32 -6.21 18.70 -1.70
N PHE A 33 -5.57 18.47 -2.85
CA PHE A 33 -5.03 19.53 -3.70
C PHE A 33 -6.14 20.17 -4.55
N VAL A 34 -7.14 20.70 -3.86
CA VAL A 34 -8.31 21.41 -4.39
C VAL A 34 -7.97 22.57 -5.35
N PRO A 35 -6.93 23.41 -5.13
CA PRO A 35 -6.70 24.56 -6.01
C PRO A 35 -6.14 24.18 -7.41
N ALA A 36 -5.72 22.94 -7.67
CA ALA A 36 -5.36 22.52 -9.04
C ALA A 36 -6.58 22.19 -9.91
N TYR A 37 -7.74 21.98 -9.30
CA TYR A 37 -8.97 21.54 -9.96
C TYR A 37 -10.08 22.58 -9.94
N SER A 38 -9.80 23.78 -9.42
CA SER A 38 -10.67 24.96 -9.46
C SER A 38 -10.72 25.61 -10.85
N VAL A 39 -10.40 24.86 -11.90
CA VAL A 39 -10.41 25.34 -13.29
C VAL A 39 -11.72 24.83 -13.93
N ASP A 40 -12.55 25.75 -14.41
CA ASP A 40 -13.87 25.44 -15.01
C ASP A 40 -13.76 24.69 -16.35
N GLU A 41 -12.56 24.64 -16.92
CA GLU A 41 -12.23 23.97 -18.18
C GLU A 41 -11.20 22.87 -17.85
N PRO A 42 -11.42 21.58 -18.22
CA PRO A 42 -12.37 21.04 -19.18
C PRO A 42 -13.70 20.52 -18.61
N ARG A 43 -14.79 20.85 -19.30
CA ARG A 43 -16.11 20.22 -19.11
C ARG A 43 -16.16 18.92 -19.92
N LEU A 44 -16.43 17.80 -19.27
CA LEU A 44 -16.62 16.51 -19.94
C LEU A 44 -18.12 16.27 -20.11
N ALA A 45 -18.61 16.21 -21.35
CA ALA A 45 -20.04 16.03 -21.66
C ALA A 45 -20.99 17.04 -20.96
N GLY A 46 -20.51 18.26 -20.70
CA GLY A 46 -21.27 19.30 -19.96
C GLY A 46 -21.15 19.22 -18.43
N MET A 47 -20.50 18.19 -17.87
CA MET A 47 -20.21 18.10 -16.44
C MET A 47 -18.95 18.90 -16.07
N PRO A 48 -19.00 19.75 -15.01
CA PRO A 48 -17.84 20.46 -14.50
C PRO A 48 -16.71 19.53 -14.06
N PHE A 49 -15.48 20.03 -14.10
CA PHE A 49 -14.26 19.29 -13.79
C PHE A 49 -14.34 18.51 -12.48
N PHE A 50 -14.82 19.17 -11.44
CA PHE A 50 -14.94 18.62 -10.09
C PHE A 50 -15.69 17.28 -10.05
N TYR A 51 -16.84 17.17 -10.72
CA TYR A 51 -17.71 16.01 -10.59
C TYR A 51 -17.13 14.75 -11.24
N TRP A 52 -16.64 14.87 -12.48
CA TRP A 52 -16.07 13.73 -13.16
C TRP A 52 -14.73 13.33 -12.53
N TYR A 53 -13.98 14.29 -11.99
CA TYR A 53 -12.76 14.02 -11.27
C TYR A 53 -13.02 13.21 -9.99
N GLN A 54 -14.01 13.58 -9.18
CA GLN A 54 -14.41 12.80 -7.99
C GLN A 54 -14.84 11.38 -8.38
N MET A 55 -15.58 11.21 -9.48
CA MET A 55 -15.95 9.89 -9.99
C MET A 55 -14.75 9.07 -10.47
N ALA A 56 -13.79 9.69 -11.15
CA ALA A 56 -12.53 9.05 -11.55
C ALA A 56 -11.64 8.73 -10.34
N TRP A 57 -11.76 9.49 -9.26
CA TRP A 57 -11.00 9.28 -8.03
C TRP A 57 -11.39 8.02 -7.27
N ILE A 58 -12.65 7.56 -7.39
CA ILE A 58 -13.14 6.32 -6.77
C ILE A 58 -12.32 5.09 -7.25
N PRO A 59 -12.22 4.78 -8.55
CA PRO A 59 -11.42 3.65 -9.02
C PRO A 59 -9.92 3.86 -8.80
N VAL A 60 -9.42 5.11 -8.86
CA VAL A 60 -8.01 5.41 -8.56
C VAL A 60 -7.65 5.06 -7.12
N THR A 61 -8.44 5.52 -6.14
CA THR A 61 -8.20 5.21 -4.72
C THR A 61 -8.36 3.72 -4.43
N ALA A 62 -9.36 3.06 -5.01
CA ALA A 62 -9.50 1.60 -4.91
C ALA A 62 -8.28 0.86 -5.48
N GLY A 63 -7.72 1.33 -6.61
CA GLY A 63 -6.49 0.79 -7.19
C GLY A 63 -5.27 1.02 -6.31
N LEU A 64 -5.08 2.24 -5.78
CA LEU A 64 -3.98 2.57 -4.88
C LEU A 64 -3.99 1.71 -3.61
N VAL A 65 -5.16 1.57 -2.97
CA VAL A 65 -5.34 0.73 -1.79
C VAL A 65 -5.15 -0.75 -2.15
N GLY A 66 -5.67 -1.21 -3.29
CA GLY A 66 -5.48 -2.58 -3.77
C GLY A 66 -4.02 -2.93 -4.01
N ILE A 67 -3.26 -2.04 -4.65
CA ILE A 67 -1.81 -2.22 -4.89
C ILE A 67 -1.05 -2.21 -3.56
N SER A 68 -1.37 -1.27 -2.66
CA SER A 68 -0.79 -1.20 -1.31
C SER A 68 -1.03 -2.49 -0.54
N TYR A 69 -2.27 -2.98 -0.52
CA TYR A 69 -2.64 -4.24 0.12
C TYR A 69 -1.94 -5.44 -0.51
N TRP A 70 -1.86 -5.50 -1.84
CA TRP A 70 -1.20 -6.59 -2.54
C TRP A 70 0.30 -6.63 -2.22
N LEU A 71 0.95 -5.46 -2.18
CA LEU A 71 2.37 -5.33 -1.88
C LEU A 71 2.68 -5.79 -0.45
N VAL A 72 1.87 -5.36 0.52
CA VAL A 72 2.00 -5.77 1.94
C VAL A 72 1.73 -7.28 2.10
N THR A 73 0.66 -7.80 1.49
CA THR A 73 0.29 -9.21 1.59
C THR A 73 1.35 -10.13 0.97
N LYS A 74 1.96 -9.72 -0.15
CA LYS A 74 3.05 -10.46 -0.79
C LYS A 74 4.29 -10.54 0.10
N GLU A 75 4.65 -9.43 0.76
CA GLU A 75 5.76 -9.41 1.71
C GLU A 75 5.47 -10.29 2.94
N ASP A 76 4.25 -10.24 3.47
CA ASP A 76 3.84 -11.09 4.59
C ASP A 76 3.86 -12.58 4.25
N ARG A 77 3.50 -12.97 3.02
CA ARG A 77 3.62 -14.37 2.57
C ARG A 77 5.07 -14.82 2.51
N ARG A 78 5.96 -13.98 1.96
CA ARG A 78 7.41 -14.23 1.88
C ARG A 78 8.05 -14.38 3.27
N ARG A 79 7.62 -13.56 4.24
CA ARG A 79 8.07 -13.67 5.64
C ARG A 79 7.72 -15.00 6.28
N ARG A 80 6.52 -15.53 6.02
CA ARG A 80 6.09 -16.83 6.56
C ARG A 80 6.89 -17.98 5.96
N GLU A 81 7.20 -17.91 4.67
CA GLU A 81 8.04 -18.88 3.98
C GLU A 81 9.47 -18.87 4.52
N ALA A 82 10.04 -17.70 4.77
CA ALA A 82 11.37 -17.57 5.37
C ALA A 82 11.45 -18.16 6.79
N VAL A 83 10.42 -17.94 7.63
CA VAL A 83 10.37 -18.53 8.98
C VAL A 83 10.22 -20.05 8.93
N ARG A 84 9.40 -20.58 8.02
CA ARG A 84 9.27 -22.04 7.83
C ARG A 84 10.57 -22.68 7.33
N GLY A 85 11.30 -22.02 6.43
CA GLY A 85 12.60 -22.51 5.94
C GLY A 85 13.67 -22.55 7.05
N MET A 86 13.69 -21.55 7.93
CA MET A 86 14.59 -21.53 9.09
C MET A 86 14.24 -22.59 10.14
N ALA A 87 12.94 -22.90 10.33
CA ALA A 87 12.51 -23.96 11.25
C ALA A 87 12.92 -25.36 10.73
N GLY A 88 12.74 -25.64 9.44
CA GLY A 88 13.17 -26.91 8.84
C GLY A 88 14.70 -27.10 8.86
N ALA A 89 15.47 -26.05 8.58
CA ALA A 89 16.93 -26.12 8.65
C ALA A 89 17.49 -26.38 10.06
N LYS A 90 16.70 -26.08 11.10
CA LYS A 90 17.08 -26.33 12.51
C LYS A 90 16.71 -27.75 12.97
N GLU A 91 15.82 -28.44 12.27
CA GLU A 91 15.46 -29.84 12.57
C GLU A 91 16.42 -30.84 11.89
N GLU A 92 17.10 -30.44 10.82
CA GLU A 92 18.08 -31.27 10.10
C GLU A 92 19.51 -31.23 10.69
N GLN A 93 19.75 -30.38 11.71
CA GLN A 93 21.07 -30.16 12.33
C GLN A 93 21.08 -30.61 13.79
#